data_AF-A0A9E5T8Y5-F1
#
_entry.id   AF-A0A9E5T8Y5-F1
#
_cell.length_a   1.000
_cell.length_b   1.000
_cell.length_c   1.000
_cell.angle_alpha   90.00
_cell.angle_beta   90.00
_cell.angle_gamma   90.00
#
_symmetry.space_group_name_H-M   'P 1'
#
loop_
_entity.id
_entity.type
_entity.pdbx_description
1 polymer ?
#
loop_
_entity_poly.entity_id
_entity_poly.type
_entity_poly.pdbx_seq_one_letter_code
_entity_poly.pdbx_strand_id
1 'polypeptide(L)' 'REFFHRFIRSLFFHRRKFLRSVLISAFKNQLQKVDVDEVLQATGLGPDFRAEQLTVEQILTLSDAFRAKLAELA' A
#
# COMPACT_ATOMS: atom_id res chain seq x y z
N ARG A 1 -1.48 -15.51 -3.02
CA ARG A 1 -1.65 -15.13 -4.44
C ARG A 1 -2.81 -14.16 -4.66
N GLU A 2 -4.01 -14.43 -4.12
CA GLU A 2 -5.17 -13.53 -4.26
C GLU A 2 -4.93 -12.12 -3.69
N PHE A 3 -4.37 -12.04 -2.47
CA PHE A 3 -4.06 -10.75 -1.82
C PHE A 3 -3.23 -9.83 -2.71
N PHE A 4 -2.11 -10.33 -3.25
CA PHE A 4 -1.23 -9.56 -4.13
C PHE A 4 -1.96 -9.05 -5.37
N HIS A 5 -2.78 -9.88 -6.03
CA HIS A 5 -3.53 -9.44 -7.21
C HIS A 5 -4.60 -8.39 -6.88
N ARG A 6 -5.25 -8.48 -5.71
CA ARG A 6 -6.16 -7.44 -5.22
C ARG A 6 -5.41 -6.15 -4.89
N PHE A 7 -4.27 -6.26 -4.22
CA PHE A 7 -3.40 -5.14 -3.88
C PHE A 7 -2.94 -4.37 -5.12
N ILE A 8 -2.36 -5.08 -6.10
CA ILE A 8 -1.92 -4.50 -7.38
C ILE A 8 -3.07 -3.79 -8.09
N ARG A 9 -4.25 -4.42 -8.18
CA ARG A 9 -5.41 -3.83 -8.84
C ARG A 9 -5.82 -2.53 -8.17
N SER A 10 -5.89 -2.48 -6.84
CA SER A 10 -6.21 -1.26 -6.09
C SER A 10 -5.14 -0.18 -6.25
N LEU A 11 -3.87 -0.57 -6.20
CA LEU A 11 -2.73 0.33 -6.33
C LEU A 11 -2.72 1.06 -7.69
N PHE A 12 -2.94 0.32 -8.78
CA PHE A 12 -2.94 0.88 -10.13
C PHE A 12 -4.28 1.46 -10.59
N PHE A 13 -5.38 1.24 -9.86
CA PHE A 13 -6.67 1.86 -10.15
C PHE A 13 -6.60 3.39 -10.14
N HIS A 14 -5.74 3.94 -9.27
CA HIS A 14 -5.49 5.38 -9.16
C HIS A 14 -4.00 5.72 -9.36
N ARG A 15 -3.39 5.20 -10.42
CA ARG A 15 -1.92 5.28 -10.63
C ARG A 15 -1.32 6.70 -10.62
N ARG A 16 -2.11 7.73 -10.92
CA ARG A 16 -1.70 9.16 -10.96
C ARG A 16 -2.08 9.93 -9.68
N LYS A 17 -2.53 9.27 -8.62
CA LYS A 17 -2.76 9.87 -7.29
C LYS A 17 -1.58 9.52 -6.38
N PHE A 18 -1.46 10.29 -5.29
CA PHE A 18 -0.46 10.02 -4.26
C PHE A 18 -0.72 8.68 -3.58
N LEU A 19 0.36 7.92 -3.40
CA LEU A 19 0.38 6.54 -2.91
C LEU A 19 -0.35 6.42 -1.59
N ARG A 20 -0.09 7.35 -0.65
CA ARG A 20 -0.78 7.42 0.63
C ARG A 20 -2.30 7.43 0.49
N SER A 21 -2.84 8.33 -0.35
CA SER A 21 -4.29 8.46 -0.56
C SER A 21 -4.88 7.21 -1.21
N VAL A 22 -4.14 6.57 -2.12
CA VAL A 22 -4.56 5.31 -2.75
C VAL A 22 -4.63 4.19 -1.72
N LEU A 23 -3.62 4.03 -0.88
CA LEU A 23 -3.54 2.97 0.13
C LEU A 23 -4.59 3.17 1.23
N ILE A 24 -4.80 4.40 1.72
CA ILE A 24 -5.88 4.70 2.68
C ILE A 24 -7.25 4.29 2.10
N SER A 25 -7.49 4.56 0.81
CA SER A 25 -8.73 4.16 0.14
C SER A 25 -8.81 2.64 -0.03
N ALA A 26 -7.72 1.99 -0.43
CA ALA A 26 -7.65 0.55 -0.69
C ALA A 26 -7.88 -0.31 0.58
N PHE A 27 -7.44 0.18 1.74
CA PHE A 27 -7.55 -0.50 3.03
C PHE A 27 -8.61 0.14 3.94
N LYS A 28 -9.54 0.92 3.38
CA LYS A 28 -10.64 1.52 4.14
C LYS A 28 -11.39 0.44 4.93
N ASN A 29 -11.71 0.75 6.18
CA ASN A 29 -12.35 -0.15 7.17
C ASN A 29 -11.50 -1.37 7.59
N GLN A 30 -10.24 -1.47 7.15
CA GLN A 30 -9.31 -2.51 7.57
C GLN A 30 -8.10 -1.92 8.31
N LEU A 31 -7.61 -0.77 7.85
CA LEU A 31 -6.49 -0.03 8.47
C LEU A 31 -6.90 1.42 8.75
N GLN A 32 -6.36 1.99 9.82
CA GLN A 32 -6.42 3.42 10.07
C GLN A 32 -5.36 4.16 9.24
N LYS A 33 -5.50 5.48 9.14
CA LYS A 33 -4.53 6.31 8.40
C LYS A 33 -3.11 6.18 8.98
N VAL A 34 -3.00 6.06 10.30
CA VAL A 34 -1.72 5.90 11.00
C VAL A 34 -1.03 4.60 10.61
N ASP A 35 -1.76 3.49 10.50
CA ASP A 35 -1.18 2.20 10.10
C ASP A 35 -0.62 2.25 8.66
N VAL A 36 -1.30 2.97 7.77
CA VAL A 36 -0.82 3.19 6.39
C VAL A 36 0.47 4.01 6.38
N ASP A 37 0.53 5.05 7.21
CA ASP A 37 1.69 5.93 7.32
C ASP A 37 2.90 5.20 7.92
N GLU A 38 2.68 4.35 8.93
CA GLU A 38 3.71 3.47 9.50
C GLU A 38 4.31 2.52 8.45
N VAL A 39 3.47 1.86 7.66
CA VAL A 39 3.94 0.93 6.62
C VAL A 39 4.71 1.67 5.52
N LEU A 40 4.23 2.85 5.10
CA LEU A 40 4.94 3.68 4.13
C LEU A 40 6.31 4.13 4.63
N GLN A 41 6.38 4.57 5.89
CA GLN A 41 7.64 4.94 6.52
C GLN A 41 8.60 3.75 6.63
N ALA A 42 8.11 2.58 7.04
CA ALA A 42 8.91 1.36 7.17
C ALA A 42 9.46 0.86 5.82
N THR A 43 8.73 1.08 4.73
CA THR A 43 9.17 0.71 3.38
C THR A 43 10.02 1.77 2.68
N GLY A 44 10.27 2.91 3.33
CA GLY A 44 11.06 4.02 2.76
C GLY A 44 10.37 4.73 1.60
N LEU A 45 9.06 4.56 1.44
CA LEU A 45 8.27 5.19 0.38
C LEU A 45 7.59 6.45 0.93
N GLY A 46 7.93 7.58 0.34
CA GLY A 46 7.31 8.86 0.70
C GLY A 46 5.81 8.87 0.35
N PRO A 47 5.00 9.68 1.07
CA PRO A 47 3.55 9.76 0.84
C PRO A 47 3.17 10.29 -0.55
N ASP A 48 4.07 11.05 -1.18
CA ASP A 48 3.88 11.71 -2.47
C ASP A 48 4.26 10.86 -3.68
N PHE A 49 4.78 9.64 -3.45
CA PHE A 49 5.05 8.68 -4.53
C PHE A 49 3.77 8.38 -5.29
N ARG A 50 3.90 8.00 -6.56
CA ARG A 50 2.80 7.52 -7.40
C ARG A 50 3.04 6.06 -7.74
N ALA A 51 1.96 5.30 -7.94
CA ALA A 51 2.09 3.87 -8.26
C ALA A 51 2.92 3.62 -9.52
N GLU A 52 2.87 4.53 -10.50
CA GLU A 52 3.65 4.43 -11.75
C GLU A 52 5.15 4.69 -11.58
N GLN A 53 5.59 5.19 -10.43
CA GLN A 53 7.01 5.41 -10.11
C GLN A 53 7.64 4.25 -9.34
N LEU A 54 6.82 3.28 -8.90
CA LEU A 54 7.30 2.15 -8.09
C LEU A 54 7.93 1.08 -8.98
N THR A 55 9.06 0.54 -8.52
CA THR A 55 9.63 -0.67 -9.10
C THR A 55 8.84 -1.91 -8.68
N VAL A 56 9.01 -3.01 -9.42
CA VAL A 56 8.37 -4.29 -9.07
C VAL A 56 8.79 -4.76 -7.67
N GLU A 57 10.06 -4.58 -7.30
CA GLU A 57 10.57 -4.91 -5.97
C GLU A 57 9.89 -4.09 -4.87
N GLN A 58 9.78 -2.77 -5.06
CA GLN A 58 9.06 -1.89 -4.12
C GLN A 58 7.60 -2.30 -3.96
N ILE A 59 6.95 -2.69 -5.06
CA ILE A 59 5.56 -3.16 -5.04
C ILE A 59 5.42 -4.46 -4.25
N LEU A 60 6.35 -5.41 -4.40
CA LEU A 60 6.36 -6.67 -3.64
C LEU A 60 6.57 -6.41 -2.16
N THR A 61 7.61 -5.64 -1.79
CA THR A 61 7.89 -5.26 -0.40
C THR A 61 6.70 -4.54 0.24
N LEU A 62 6.09 -3.61 -0.48
CA LEU A 62 4.91 -2.90 0.00
C LEU A 62 3.73 -3.84 0.21
N SER A 63 3.46 -4.75 -0.75
CA SER A 63 2.38 -5.73 -0.61
C SER A 63 2.57 -6.63 0.60
N ASP A 64 3.78 -7.15 0.83
CA ASP A 64 4.07 -8.00 1.98
C ASP A 64 3.96 -7.23 3.30
N ALA A 65 4.42 -5.97 3.36
CA ALA A 65 4.31 -5.13 4.55
C ALA A 65 2.84 -4.85 4.92
N PHE A 66 1.99 -4.53 3.93
CA PHE A 66 0.55 -4.37 4.16
C PHE A 66 -0.13 -5.67 4.58
N ARG A 67 0.30 -6.81 4.03
CA ARG A 67 -0.22 -8.12 4.44
C ARG A 67 0.13 -8.42 5.90
N ALA A 68 1.35 -8.12 6.31
CA ALA A 68 1.81 -8.31 7.68
C ALA A 68 1.05 -7.39 8.66
N LYS A 69 0.89 -6.09 8.33
CA LYS A 69 0.16 -5.15 9.18
C LYS A 69 -1.31 -5.54 9.37
N LEU A 70 -1.97 -6.06 8.33
CA LEU A 70 -3.32 -6.60 8.46
C LEU A 70 -3.39 -7.83 9.37
N ALA A 71 -2.39 -8.71 9.32
CA ALA A 71 -2.34 -9.90 10.17
C ALA A 71 -2.03 -9.57 11.64
N GLU A 72 -1.32 -8.48 11.91
CA GLU A 72 -1.05 -7.98 13.27
C GLU A 72 -2.31 -7.41 13.95
N LEU A 73 -3.22 -6.82 13.17
CA LEU A 73 -4.42 -6.13 13.66
C LEU A 73 -5.71 -6.96 13.57
N ALA A 74 -5.64 -8.18 13.03
CA ALA A 74 -6.75 -9.12 12.90
C ALA A 74 -6.86 -10.04 14.13
#